data_AF-A0A7W1QZ18-F1
#
_entry.id   AF-A0A7W1QZ18-F1
#
_cell.length_a   1.000
_cell.length_b   1.000
_cell.length_c   1.000
_cell.angle_alpha   90.00
_cell.angle_beta   90.00
_cell.angle_gamma   90.00
#
_symmetry.space_group_name_H-M   'P 1'
#
loop_
_entity.id
_entity.type
_entity.pdbx_description
1 polymer ?
#
loop_
_entity_poly.entity_id
_entity_poly.type
_entity_poly.pdbx_seq_one_letter_code
_entity_poly.pdbx_strand_id
1 'polypeptide(L)' 'VSTQKFPDHHSYTQKDIEKLVAQADQSGAKALLTTAKDAVKLKDLKFEVPCFVVESAMVFDGENDFRGWLIIQD' A
#
# COMPACT_ATOMS: atom_id res chain seq x y z
N VAL A 1 -16.37 3.11 4.46
CA VAL A 1 -14.90 3.04 4.21
C VAL A 1 -14.35 4.45 4.27
N SER A 2 -13.26 4.67 5.00
CA SER A 2 -12.56 5.97 5.11
C SER A 2 -11.19 5.87 4.44
N THR A 3 -10.61 7.00 4.03
CA THR A 3 -9.30 7.05 3.36
C THR A 3 -8.45 8.21 3.87
N GLN A 4 -7.15 7.98 4.04
CA GLN A 4 -6.15 9.02 4.32
C GLN A 4 -5.12 9.00 3.20
N LYS A 5 -4.90 10.15 2.55
CA LYS A 5 -3.88 10.32 1.50
C LYS A 5 -2.59 10.84 2.11
N PHE A 6 -1.47 10.35 1.58
CA PHE A 6 -0.13 10.83 1.86
C PHE A 6 0.54 11.26 0.55
N PRO A 7 1.46 12.25 0.59
CA PRO A 7 2.24 12.63 -0.59
C PRO A 7 3.12 11.46 -1.05
N ASP A 8 3.55 11.50 -2.30
CA ASP A 8 4.52 10.50 -2.74
C ASP A 8 5.82 10.64 -1.96
N HIS A 9 6.55 9.54 -1.84
CA HIS A 9 7.75 9.46 -1.01
C HIS A 9 7.55 9.77 0.49
N HIS A 10 6.31 9.84 1.01
CA HIS A 10 6.07 10.08 2.43
C HIS A 10 6.90 9.16 3.33
N SER A 11 7.55 9.76 4.33
CA SER A 11 8.27 9.07 5.39
C SER A 11 7.32 8.89 6.56
N TYR A 12 6.71 7.71 6.64
CA TYR A 12 5.76 7.40 7.70
C TYR A 12 6.44 7.44 9.07
N THR A 13 5.75 8.08 10.00
CA THR A 13 6.17 8.16 11.41
C THR A 13 5.23 7.33 12.28
N GLN A 14 5.67 6.96 13.47
CA GLN A 14 4.81 6.29 14.44
C GLN A 14 3.55 7.11 14.76
N LYS A 15 3.68 8.44 14.79
CA LYS A 15 2.56 9.38 15.00
C LYS A 15 1.53 9.33 13.87
N ASP A 16 1.96 9.11 12.63
CA ASP A 16 1.03 8.92 11.50
C ASP A 16 0.18 7.66 11.72
N ILE A 17 0.81 6.58 12.20
CA ILE A 17 0.14 5.31 12.46
C ILE A 17 -0.84 5.42 13.62
N GLU A 18 -0.43 6.04 14.72
CA GLU A 18 -1.31 6.31 15.87
C GLU A 18 -2.57 7.08 15.44
N LYS A 19 -2.40 8.08 14.56
CA LYS A 19 -3.53 8.84 14.02
C LYS A 19 -4.45 7.97 13.16
N LEU A 20 -3.88 7.11 12.31
CA LEU A 20 -4.66 6.18 11.48
C LEU A 20 -5.42 5.15 12.32
N VAL A 21 -4.81 4.63 13.39
CA VAL A 21 -5.45 3.71 14.35
C VAL A 21 -6.61 4.41 15.04
N ALA A 22 -6.41 5.62 15.57
CA ALA A 22 -7.47 6.37 16.21
C ALA A 22 -8.65 6.66 15.26
N GLN A 23 -8.37 6.92 13.98
CA GLN A 23 -9.40 7.07 12.95
C GLN A 23 -10.12 5.76 12.65
N ALA A 24 -9.41 4.63 12.64
CA ALA A 24 -10.00 3.31 12.48
C ALA A 24 -10.98 3.01 13.63
N ASP A 25 -10.56 3.25 14.87
CA ASP A 25 -11.38 3.04 16.06
C ASP A 25 -12.64 3.92 16.04
N GLN A 26 -12.49 5.22 15.75
CA GLN A 26 -13.62 6.16 15.65
C GLN A 26 -14.64 5.78 14.58
N SER A 27 -14.20 5.09 13.53
CA SER A 27 -15.07 4.62 12.44
C SER A 27 -15.55 3.17 12.61
N GLY A 28 -15.15 2.49 13.69
CA GLY A 28 -15.43 1.07 13.91
C GLY A 28 -14.75 0.14 12.89
N ALA A 29 -13.71 0.63 12.21
CA ALA A 29 -12.94 -0.17 11.26
C ALA A 29 -12.10 -1.21 12.01
N LYS A 30 -12.07 -2.43 11.48
CA LYS A 30 -11.36 -3.56 12.11
C LYS A 30 -9.93 -3.74 11.59
N ALA A 31 -9.56 -3.02 10.55
CA ALA A 31 -8.27 -3.14 9.89
C ALA A 31 -7.95 -1.90 9.06
N LEU A 32 -6.67 -1.70 8.79
CA LEU A 32 -6.15 -0.78 7.79
C LEU A 32 -5.79 -1.56 6.51
N LEU A 33 -5.92 -0.89 5.37
CA LEU A 33 -5.46 -1.38 4.08
C LEU A 33 -4.44 -0.39 3.51
N THR A 34 -3.35 -0.92 2.98
CA THR A 34 -2.30 -0.12 2.34
C THR A 34 -1.81 -0.77 1.05
N THR A 35 -1.06 -0.05 0.24
CA THR A 35 -0.44 -0.58 -0.98
C THR A 35 0.87 -1.30 -0.66
N ALA A 36 1.31 -2.21 -1.53
CA ALA A 36 2.64 -2.82 -1.42
C ALA A 36 3.77 -1.77 -1.44
N LYS A 37 3.58 -0.67 -2.19
CA LYS A 37 4.53 0.46 -2.26
C LYS A 37 4.73 1.11 -0.89
N ASP A 38 3.65 1.38 -0.17
CA ASP A 38 3.74 2.02 1.14
C ASP A 38 4.20 1.03 2.22
N ALA A 39 3.78 -0.23 2.12
CA ALA A 39 4.13 -1.28 3.08
C ALA A 39 5.64 -1.44 3.31
N VAL A 40 6.47 -1.20 2.30
CA VAL A 40 7.94 -1.29 2.45
C VAL A 40 8.49 -0.32 3.48
N LYS A 41 7.79 0.81 3.72
CA LYS A 41 8.19 1.87 4.66
C LYS A 41 7.57 1.73 6.05
N LEU A 42 6.62 0.80 6.20
CA LEU A 42 5.85 0.62 7.43
C LEU A 42 6.41 -0.48 8.34
N LYS A 43 7.42 -1.23 7.87
CA LYS A 43 7.93 -2.45 8.53
C LYS A 43 8.39 -2.24 9.97
N ASP A 44 8.95 -1.06 10.28
CA ASP A 44 9.49 -0.75 11.61
C ASP A 44 8.50 0.00 12.50
N LEU A 45 7.27 0.22 12.02
CA LEU A 45 6.21 0.92 12.76
C LEU A 45 5.26 -0.07 13.43
N LYS A 46 4.72 0.34 14.57
CA LYS A 46 3.81 -0.49 15.37
C LYS A 46 2.37 -0.15 15.04
N PHE A 47 1.56 -1.18 14.88
CA PHE A 47 0.13 -1.09 14.62
C PHE A 47 -0.64 -1.82 15.72
N GLU A 48 -1.66 -1.17 16.27
CA GLU A 48 -2.54 -1.76 17.28
C GLU A 48 -3.75 -2.47 16.65
N VAL A 49 -4.00 -2.23 15.36
CA VAL A 49 -4.98 -2.94 14.53
C VAL A 49 -4.28 -3.62 13.36
N PRO A 50 -4.83 -4.72 12.81
CA PRO A 50 -4.27 -5.36 11.62
C PRO A 50 -4.14 -4.37 10.46
N CYS A 51 -2.98 -4.36 9.80
CA CYS A 51 -2.75 -3.60 8.57
C CYS A 51 -2.41 -4.60 7.45
N PHE A 52 -3.28 -4.67 6.43
CA PHE A 52 -3.08 -5.57 5.30
C PHE A 52 -2.55 -4.82 4.09
N VAL A 53 -1.71 -5.52 3.34
CA VAL A 53 -1.20 -5.05 2.05
C VAL A 53 -2.15 -5.55 0.97
N VAL A 54 -2.68 -4.63 0.18
CA VAL A 54 -3.46 -4.95 -1.01
C VAL A 54 -2.48 -5.27 -2.13
N GLU A 55 -2.50 -6.52 -2.58
CA GLU A 55 -1.80 -6.93 -3.79
C GLU A 55 -2.57 -6.46 -5.02
N SER A 56 -1.84 -6.01 -6.03
CA SER A 56 -2.41 -5.56 -7.29
C SER A 56 -1.56 -6.13 -8.42
N ALA A 57 -2.21 -6.72 -9.42
CA ALA A 57 -1.56 -7.26 -10.60
C ALA A 57 -1.80 -6.34 -11.80
N MET A 58 -0.81 -6.27 -12.67
CA MET A 58 -0.94 -5.61 -13.98
C MET A 58 -1.18 -6.69 -15.03
N VAL A 59 -2.20 -6.49 -15.85
CA VAL A 59 -2.53 -7.36 -16.98
C VAL A 59 -2.37 -6.54 -18.25
N PHE A 60 -1.67 -7.10 -19.24
CA PHE A 60 -1.41 -6.44 -20.51
C PHE A 60 -2.18 -7.12 -21.63
N ASP A 61 -2.98 -6.35 -22.35
CA ASP A 61 -3.52 -6.79 -23.64
C ASP A 61 -2.36 -6.89 -24.65
N GLY A 62 -2.26 -8.01 -25.36
CA GLY A 62 -1.15 -8.25 -26.30
C GLY A 62 0.20 -8.45 -25.62
N GLU A 63 0.24 -9.07 -24.43
CA GLU A 63 1.48 -9.32 -23.67
C GLU A 63 2.61 -9.90 -24.52
N ASN A 64 2.30 -10.84 -25.44
CA ASN A 64 3.29 -11.44 -26.33
C ASN A 64 3.92 -10.41 -27.28
N ASP A 65 3.13 -9.50 -27.85
CA ASP A 65 3.61 -8.45 -28.73
C ASP A 65 4.45 -7.43 -27.94
N PHE A 66 4.00 -7.08 -26.73
CA PHE A 66 4.74 -6.21 -25.82
C PHE A 66 6.10 -6.82 -25.43
N ARG A 67 6.14 -8.12 -25.13
CA ARG A 67 7.40 -8.85 -24.86
C ARG A 67 8.32 -8.88 -26.07
N GLY A 68 7.79 -9.01 -27.28
CA GLY A 68 8.57 -8.94 -28.52
C GLY A 68 9.24 -7.58 -28.75
N TRP A 69 8.66 -6.48 -28.25
CA TRP A 69 9.24 -5.13 -28.31
C TRP A 69 10.35 -4.90 -27.28
N LEU A 70 10.34 -5.60 -26.15
CA LEU A 70 11.39 -5.47 -25.13
C LEU A 70 12.72 -6.03 -25.69
N ILE A 71 13.76 -5.20 -25.70
CA ILE A 71 15.11 -5.51 -26.24
C ILE A 71 15.87 -6.56 -25.38
N ILE A 72 15.20 -7.18 -24.41
CA ILE A 72 15.76 -8.29 -23.64
C ILE A 72 15.30 -9.57 -24.34
N GLN A 73 15.96 -9.90 -25.45
CA GLN A 73 15.98 -11.26 -25.98
C GLN A 73 17.28 -11.88 -25.41
N ASP A 74 17.18 -13.03 -24.74
CA ASP A 74 18.32 -13.79 -24.23
C ASP A 74 19.37 -14.06 -25.33
#